data_AF-A0A412T7G1-F1
#
_entry.id   AF-A0A412T7G1-F1
#
_cell.length_a   1.000
_cell.length_b   1.000
_cell.length_c   1.000
_cell.angle_alpha   90.00
_cell.angle_beta   90.00
_cell.angle_gamma   90.00
#
_symmetry.space_group_name_H-M   'P 1'
#
loop_
_entity.id
_entity.type
_entity.pdbx_description
1 polymer ?
#
loop_
_entity_poly.entity_id
_entity_poly.type
_entity_poly.pdbx_seq_one_letter_code
_entity_poly.pdbx_strand_id
1 'polypeptide(L)'
;MKSAFEKMGGTYTLGVDGIYYPNLVSTDEEPHYGKYGMMRKTYLKEHRPAMYSLYMLEDRLTEHLNTVDDEAQERMDILVRQMMEKEGITEELKARDQMVWVGAVNNIRNAAEEIVRNEIIYR
;
A
#
# COMPACT_ATOMS: atom_id res chain seq x y z
N MET A 1 -15.87 12.14 38.43
CA MET A 1 -14.48 12.05 37.94
C MET A 1 -14.53 11.31 36.61
N LYS A 2 -13.96 11.84 35.52
CA LYS A 2 -13.96 11.15 34.21
C LYS A 2 -13.02 9.94 34.23
N SER A 3 -13.45 8.83 33.65
CA SER A 3 -12.64 7.63 33.45
C SER A 3 -11.46 7.89 32.48
N ALA A 4 -10.48 6.97 32.43
CA ALA A 4 -9.38 7.05 31.46
C ALA A 4 -9.89 7.02 30.01
N PHE A 5 -10.89 6.19 29.72
CA PHE A 5 -11.51 6.07 28.40
C PHE A 5 -12.17 7.38 27.95
N GLU A 6 -12.93 8.04 28.84
CA GLU A 6 -13.53 9.35 28.55
C GLU A 6 -12.50 10.46 28.37
N LYS A 7 -11.33 10.36 29.02
CA LYS A 7 -10.22 11.31 28.81
C LYS A 7 -9.56 11.13 27.43
N MET A 8 -9.62 9.92 26.86
CA MET A 8 -9.14 9.61 25.51
C MET A 8 -10.21 9.86 24.42
N GLY A 9 -11.36 10.45 24.77
CA GLY A 9 -12.44 10.76 23.83
C GLY A 9 -13.47 9.64 23.64
N GLY A 10 -13.32 8.51 24.34
CA GLY A 10 -14.31 7.43 24.36
C GLY A 10 -15.62 7.87 25.01
N THR A 11 -16.73 7.27 24.59
CA THR A 11 -18.08 7.55 25.15
C THR A 11 -18.76 6.25 25.58
N TYR A 12 -19.76 6.33 26.46
CA TYR A 12 -20.51 5.17 26.93
C TYR A 12 -21.99 5.28 26.55
N THR A 13 -22.63 4.13 26.34
CA THR A 13 -24.08 4.01 26.19
C THR A 13 -24.64 3.21 27.37
N LEU A 14 -25.72 3.70 27.99
CA LEU A 14 -26.39 3.01 29.09
C LEU A 14 -27.25 1.88 28.53
N GLY A 15 -26.95 0.65 28.92
CA GLY A 15 -27.72 -0.54 28.59
C GLY A 15 -29.03 -0.63 29.37
N VAL A 16 -29.97 -1.43 28.86
CA VAL A 16 -31.28 -1.70 29.48
C VAL A 16 -31.18 -2.43 30.82
N ASP A 17 -30.04 -3.05 31.08
CA ASP A 17 -29.63 -3.71 32.31
C ASP A 17 -29.04 -2.74 33.35
N GLY A 18 -28.94 -1.45 33.01
CA GLY A 18 -28.37 -0.41 33.87
C GLY A 18 -26.84 -0.36 33.86
N ILE A 19 -26.18 -1.09 32.95
CA ILE A 19 -24.72 -1.13 32.82
C ILE A 19 -24.26 -0.19 31.69
N TYR A 20 -23.19 0.57 31.91
CA TYR A 20 -22.58 1.41 30.89
C TYR A 20 -21.63 0.60 29.99
N TYR A 21 -21.92 0.55 28.70
CA TYR A 21 -21.10 -0.11 27.68
C TYR A 21 -20.27 0.91 26.90
N PRO A 22 -18.97 0.67 26.67
CA PRO A 22 -18.15 1.58 25.89
C PRO A 22 -18.57 1.57 24.41
N ASN A 23 -18.71 2.75 23.82
CA ASN A 23 -18.88 2.92 22.39
C ASN A 23 -17.52 2.78 21.72
N LEU A 24 -17.28 1.61 21.15
CA LEU A 24 -16.05 1.32 20.40
C LEU A 24 -16.23 1.79 18.96
N VAL A 25 -15.30 2.60 18.48
CA VAL A 25 -15.19 3.01 17.08
C VAL A 25 -13.84 2.50 16.58
N SER A 26 -13.84 1.80 15.45
CA SER A 26 -12.60 1.40 14.79
C SER A 26 -11.93 2.65 14.22
N THR A 27 -10.66 2.84 14.56
CA THR A 27 -9.80 3.89 13.98
C THR A 27 -8.98 3.35 12.81
N ASP A 28 -9.16 2.07 12.50
CA ASP A 28 -8.41 1.32 11.52
C ASP A 28 -8.66 1.95 10.14
N GLU A 29 -7.57 2.17 9.41
CA GLU A 29 -7.66 2.66 8.04
C GLU A 29 -8.24 1.58 7.13
N GLU A 30 -9.09 1.97 6.18
CA GLU A 30 -9.68 1.02 5.23
C GLU A 30 -8.60 0.54 4.24
N PRO A 31 -8.42 -0.79 4.09
CA PRO A 31 -7.40 -1.33 3.20
C PRO A 31 -7.75 -1.07 1.73
N HIS A 32 -6.89 -0.33 1.05
CA HIS A 32 -6.96 -0.12 -0.40
C HIS A 32 -5.67 -0.52 -1.14
N TYR A 33 -4.65 -0.97 -0.41
CA TYR A 33 -3.42 -1.49 -0.99
C TYR A 33 -3.66 -2.64 -1.98
N GLY A 34 -3.08 -2.52 -3.17
CA GLY A 34 -3.14 -3.51 -4.23
C GLY A 34 -1.96 -4.49 -4.25
N LYS A 35 -1.40 -4.65 -5.45
CA LYS A 35 -0.32 -5.62 -5.73
C LYS A 35 0.91 -5.36 -4.87
N TYR A 36 1.39 -4.13 -4.79
CA TYR A 36 2.65 -3.78 -4.15
C TYR A 36 2.55 -3.84 -2.62
N GLY A 37 1.43 -3.41 -2.05
CA GLY A 37 1.17 -3.58 -0.63
C GLY A 37 1.08 -5.06 -0.24
N MET A 38 0.46 -5.91 -1.07
CA MET A 38 0.47 -7.35 -0.81
C MET A 38 1.89 -7.96 -0.86
N MET A 39 2.72 -7.50 -1.79
CA MET A 39 4.13 -7.91 -1.84
C MET A 39 4.88 -7.45 -0.59
N ARG A 40 4.70 -6.20 -0.15
CA ARG A 40 5.30 -5.68 1.08
C ARG A 40 4.87 -6.48 2.30
N LYS A 41 3.58 -6.80 2.41
CA LYS A 41 3.02 -7.64 3.48
C LYS A 41 3.69 -9.00 3.54
N THR A 42 3.84 -9.66 2.39
CA THR A 42 4.50 -10.96 2.28
C THR A 42 5.96 -10.86 2.71
N TYR A 43 6.69 -9.86 2.20
CA TYR A 43 8.07 -9.62 2.58
C TYR A 43 8.24 -9.35 4.09
N LEU A 44 7.37 -8.53 4.68
CA LEU A 44 7.39 -8.26 6.11
C LEU A 44 7.17 -9.53 6.94
N LYS A 45 6.24 -10.39 6.53
CA LYS A 45 5.98 -11.67 7.23
C LYS A 45 7.17 -12.62 7.15
N GLU A 46 7.74 -12.79 5.97
CA GLU A 46 8.74 -13.83 5.71
C GLU A 46 10.16 -13.39 6.12
N HIS A 47 10.49 -12.12 5.91
CA HIS A 47 11.86 -11.62 6.08
C HIS A 47 12.01 -10.62 7.23
N ARG A 48 10.93 -9.99 7.71
CA ARG A 48 10.96 -8.98 8.79
C ARG A 48 9.86 -9.21 9.86
N PRO A 49 9.72 -10.44 10.42
CA PRO A 49 8.57 -10.81 11.26
C PRO A 49 8.40 -9.93 12.51
N ALA A 50 9.50 -9.39 13.05
CA ALA A 50 9.43 -8.44 14.17
C ALA A 50 8.72 -7.13 13.79
N MET A 51 9.04 -6.57 12.62
CA MET A 51 8.37 -5.35 12.10
C MET A 51 6.92 -5.63 11.75
N TYR A 52 6.63 -6.78 11.12
CA TYR A 52 5.25 -7.19 10.85
C TYR A 52 4.42 -7.26 12.13
N SER A 53 4.96 -7.88 13.18
CA SER A 53 4.29 -8.00 14.48
C SER A 53 4.10 -6.65 15.15
N LEU A 54 5.09 -5.76 15.06
CA LEU A 54 5.00 -4.40 15.59
C LEU A 54 3.85 -3.62 14.92
N TYR A 55 3.80 -3.58 13.59
CA TYR A 55 2.74 -2.87 12.88
C TYR A 55 1.34 -3.46 13.14
N MET A 56 1.23 -4.78 13.31
CA MET A 56 -0.02 -5.42 13.71
C MET A 56 -0.45 -5.00 15.13
N LEU A 57 0.49 -4.93 16.08
CA LEU A 57 0.19 -4.57 17.46
C LEU A 57 -0.11 -3.08 17.63
N GLU A 58 0.49 -2.23 16.81
CA GLU A 58 0.23 -0.79 16.77
C GLU A 58 -1.00 -0.43 15.93
N ASP A 59 -1.66 -1.40 15.31
CA ASP A 59 -2.78 -1.19 14.37
C ASP A 59 -2.45 -0.30 13.16
N ARG A 60 -1.17 -0.30 12.76
CA ARG A 60 -0.64 0.54 11.67
C ARG A 60 -0.25 -0.26 10.43
N LEU A 61 -0.53 -1.56 10.43
CA LEU A 61 -0.19 -2.40 9.27
C LEU A 61 -0.94 -1.93 8.03
N THR A 62 -2.24 -1.66 8.12
CA THR A 62 -3.03 -1.26 6.95
C THR A 62 -2.56 0.07 6.38
N GLU A 63 -2.41 1.10 7.22
CA GLU A 63 -1.83 2.41 6.86
C GLU A 63 -0.48 2.25 6.15
N HIS A 64 0.42 1.43 6.72
CA HIS A 64 1.74 1.20 6.13
C HIS A 64 1.66 0.55 4.74
N LEU A 65 0.79 -0.45 4.57
CA LEU A 65 0.64 -1.15 3.30
C LEU A 65 -0.01 -0.27 2.23
N ASN A 66 -1.00 0.56 2.62
CA ASN A 66 -1.60 1.58 1.75
C ASN A 66 -0.53 2.54 1.24
N THR A 67 0.23 3.15 2.17
CA THR A 67 1.31 4.10 1.85
C THR A 67 2.35 3.48 0.90
N VAL A 68 2.79 2.25 1.17
CA VAL A 68 3.78 1.57 0.33
C VAL A 68 3.23 1.24 -1.06
N ASP A 69 1.96 0.87 -1.16
CA ASP A 69 1.34 0.60 -2.47
C ASP A 69 1.23 1.87 -3.31
N ASP A 70 0.77 2.97 -2.70
CA ASP A 70 0.67 4.28 -3.37
C ASP A 70 2.04 4.78 -3.85
N GLU A 71 3.06 4.73 -2.99
CA GLU A 71 4.43 5.12 -3.35
C GLU A 71 4.98 4.26 -4.50
N ALA A 72 4.72 2.95 -4.46
CA ALA A 72 5.16 2.02 -5.49
C ALA A 72 4.45 2.25 -6.83
N GLN A 73 3.14 2.55 -6.82
CA GLN A 73 2.38 2.88 -8.02
C GLN A 73 2.88 4.18 -8.65
N GLU A 74 3.06 5.25 -7.85
CA GLU A 74 3.58 6.53 -8.34
C GLU A 74 4.99 6.35 -8.94
N ARG A 75 5.86 5.60 -8.25
CA ARG A 75 7.21 5.32 -8.73
C ARG A 75 7.21 4.53 -10.03
N MET A 76 6.32 3.55 -10.16
CA MET A 76 6.15 2.75 -11.37
C MET A 76 5.76 3.63 -12.57
N ASP A 77 4.78 4.51 -12.40
CA ASP A 77 4.30 5.39 -13.46
C ASP A 77 5.39 6.37 -13.93
N ILE A 78 6.16 6.93 -12.97
CA ILE A 78 7.30 7.80 -13.29
C ILE A 78 8.36 7.04 -14.09
N LEU A 79 8.75 5.84 -13.64
CA LEU A 79 9.80 5.04 -14.30
C LEU A 79 9.39 4.62 -15.70
N VAL A 80 8.16 4.10 -15.85
CA VAL A 80 7.66 3.66 -17.16
C VAL A 80 7.64 4.84 -18.13
N ARG A 81 7.14 6.01 -17.71
CA ARG A 81 7.12 7.21 -18.56
C ARG A 81 8.53 7.64 -18.98
N GLN A 82 9.46 7.71 -18.04
CA GLN A 82 10.85 8.09 -18.32
C GLN A 82 11.55 7.11 -19.28
N MET A 83 11.31 5.80 -19.10
CA MET A 83 11.89 4.77 -19.97
C MET A 83 11.27 4.79 -21.37
N MET A 84 9.95 4.98 -21.48
CA MET A 84 9.27 5.13 -22.78
C MET A 84 9.78 6.34 -23.55
N GLU A 85 9.95 7.49 -22.88
CA GLU A 85 10.55 8.71 -23.47
C GLU A 85 11.98 8.45 -23.94
N LYS A 86 12.79 7.75 -23.13
CA LYS A 86 14.19 7.44 -23.44
C LYS A 86 14.35 6.46 -24.61
N GLU A 87 13.48 5.46 -24.71
CA GLU A 87 13.52 4.43 -25.75
C GLU A 87 12.75 4.83 -27.02
N GLY A 88 12.08 5.99 -27.01
CA GLY A 88 11.31 6.48 -28.16
C GLY A 88 10.09 5.63 -28.47
N ILE A 89 9.48 5.01 -27.45
CA ILE A 89 8.29 4.18 -27.60
C ILE A 89 7.06 5.08 -27.65
N THR A 90 6.55 5.32 -28.86
CA THR A 90 5.44 6.26 -29.10
C THR A 90 4.17 5.58 -29.61
N GLU A 91 3.06 6.32 -29.65
CA GLU A 91 1.81 5.84 -30.23
C GLU A 91 1.91 5.65 -31.76
N GLU A 92 2.82 6.35 -32.45
CA GLU A 92 3.12 6.08 -33.86
C GLU A 92 3.73 4.69 -34.08
N LEU A 93 4.61 4.25 -33.16
CA LEU A 93 5.13 2.87 -33.17
C LEU A 93 3.99 1.86 -32.99
N LYS A 94 3.07 2.14 -32.07
CA LYS A 94 1.89 1.29 -31.82
C LYS A 94 0.97 1.17 -33.03
N ALA A 95 0.78 2.27 -33.76
CA ALA A 95 -0.04 2.28 -34.98
C ALA A 95 0.62 1.53 -36.14
N ARG A 96 1.95 1.56 -36.22
CA ARG A 96 2.73 0.86 -37.26
C ARG A 96 2.91 -0.63 -36.97
N ASP A 97 3.27 -0.96 -35.73
CA ASP A 97 3.55 -2.32 -35.27
C ASP A 97 3.18 -2.49 -33.79
N GLN A 98 1.93 -2.89 -33.57
CA GLN A 98 1.38 -3.06 -32.24
C GLN A 98 2.11 -4.15 -31.43
N MET A 99 2.57 -5.22 -32.06
CA MET A 99 3.22 -6.33 -31.33
C MET A 99 4.60 -5.94 -30.85
N VAL A 100 5.37 -5.20 -31.67
CA VAL A 100 6.65 -4.62 -31.23
C VAL A 100 6.44 -3.62 -30.10
N TRP A 101 5.43 -2.76 -30.20
CA TRP A 101 5.09 -1.81 -29.14
C TRP A 101 4.75 -2.51 -27.81
N VAL A 102 3.89 -3.53 -27.84
CA VAL A 102 3.53 -4.31 -26.63
C VAL A 102 4.76 -4.99 -26.03
N GLY A 103 5.62 -5.58 -26.86
CA GLY A 103 6.87 -6.20 -26.40
C GLY A 103 7.79 -5.19 -25.70
N ALA A 104 7.99 -4.02 -26.30
CA ALA A 104 8.83 -2.96 -25.74
C ALA A 104 8.26 -2.41 -24.42
N VAL A 105 6.96 -2.10 -24.37
CA VAL A 105 6.30 -1.61 -23.15
C VAL A 105 6.34 -2.66 -22.03
N ASN A 106 6.17 -3.94 -22.35
CA ASN A 106 6.28 -5.00 -21.34
C ASN A 106 7.71 -5.10 -20.77
N ASN A 107 8.74 -4.97 -21.61
CA ASN A 107 10.13 -4.96 -21.14
C ASN A 107 10.40 -3.77 -20.21
N ILE A 108 9.92 -2.58 -20.59
CA ILE A 108 10.02 -1.37 -19.76
C ILE A 108 9.31 -1.57 -18.41
N ARG A 109 8.08 -2.08 -18.42
CA ARG A 109 7.32 -2.35 -17.19
C ARG A 109 8.04 -3.36 -16.30
N ASN A 110 8.61 -4.42 -16.86
CA ASN A 110 9.38 -5.40 -16.09
C ASN A 110 10.61 -4.76 -15.44
N ALA A 111 11.39 -3.97 -16.20
CA ALA A 111 12.55 -3.27 -15.67
C ALA A 111 12.18 -2.25 -14.58
N ALA A 112 11.11 -1.47 -14.78
CA ALA A 112 10.59 -0.54 -13.78
C ALA A 112 10.13 -1.29 -12.51
N GLU A 113 9.46 -2.43 -12.66
CA GLU A 113 9.00 -3.23 -11.53
C GLU A 113 10.15 -3.79 -10.70
N GLU A 114 11.25 -4.23 -11.33
CA GLU A 114 12.45 -4.66 -10.60
C GLU A 114 13.05 -3.53 -9.75
N ILE A 115 13.07 -2.30 -10.27
CA ILE A 115 13.52 -1.13 -9.52
C ILE A 115 12.61 -0.88 -8.32
N VAL A 116 11.29 -0.80 -8.54
CA VAL A 116 10.29 -0.56 -7.47
C VAL A 116 10.38 -1.61 -6.36
N ARG A 117 10.54 -2.89 -6.72
CA ARG A 117 10.69 -3.99 -5.76
C ARG A 117 11.88 -3.77 -4.83
N ASN A 118 13.03 -3.37 -5.39
CA ASN A 118 14.25 -3.19 -4.62
C ASN A 118 14.27 -1.88 -3.83
N GLU A 119 13.74 -0.80 -4.38
CA GLU A 119 13.76 0.53 -3.74
C GLU A 119 12.73 0.64 -2.60
N ILE A 120 11.54 0.05 -2.78
CA ILE A 120 10.38 0.28 -1.92
C ILE A 120 9.96 -1.01 -1.19
N ILE A 121 9.74 -2.10 -1.91
CA ILE A 121 9.07 -3.29 -1.36
C ILE A 121 9.97 -4.10 -0.43
N TYR A 122 11.25 -4.29 -0.78
CA TYR A 122 12.16 -5.20 -0.08
C TYR A 122 13.14 -4.52 0.89
N ARG A 123 12.91 -3.25 1.20
CA ARG A 123 13.72 -2.50 2.16
C ARG A 123 13.47 -2.93 3.61
#